data_AF-A0A3B0V780-F1
#
_entry.id   AF-A0A3B0V780-F1
#
_cell.length_a   1.000
_cell.length_b   1.000
_cell.length_c   1.000
_cell.angle_alpha   90.00
_cell.angle_beta   90.00
_cell.angle_gamma   90.00
#
_symmetry.space_group_name_H-M   'P 1'
#
loop_
_entity.id
_entity.type
_entity.pdbx_description
1 polymer ?
#
loop_
_entity_poly.entity_id
_entity_poly.type
_entity_poly.pdbx_seq_one_letter_code
_entity_poly.pdbx_strand_id
1 'polypeptide(L)' 'RTADVEPVFAHIKSNRNFKRFTHKGIEKAELEFGLHALAHNLRKKSA' A
#
# COMPACT_ATOMS: atom_id res chain seq x y z
N ARG A 1 -3.21 -20.63 -4.90
CA ARG A 1 -2.65 -19.60 -5.80
C ARG A 1 -1.68 -18.79 -4.96
N THR A 2 -0.39 -18.89 -5.24
CA THR A 2 0.66 -18.09 -4.56
C THR A 2 0.20 -16.64 -4.63
N ALA A 3 0.10 -15.96 -3.49
CA ALA A 3 -0.34 -14.58 -3.48
C ALA A 3 0.74 -13.75 -4.18
N ASP A 4 0.55 -13.48 -5.47
CA ASP A 4 1.43 -12.59 -6.22
C ASP A 4 1.42 -11.24 -5.48
N VAL A 5 2.56 -10.89 -4.90
CA VAL A 5 2.75 -9.64 -4.17
C VAL A 5 2.84 -8.45 -5.14
N GLU A 6 3.32 -8.71 -6.36
CA GLU A 6 3.46 -7.75 -7.46
C GLU A 6 2.17 -6.94 -7.77
N PRO A 7 0.98 -7.54 -7.94
CA PRO A 7 -0.26 -6.79 -8.20
C PRO A 7 -0.69 -5.88 -7.04
N VAL A 8 -0.31 -6.19 -5.79
CA VAL A 8 -0.62 -5.31 -4.64
C VAL A 8 0.18 -4.01 -4.76
N PHE A 9 1.48 -4.13 -5.04
CA PHE A 9 2.35 -2.98 -5.23
C PHE A 9 2.03 -2.20 -6.51
N ALA A 10 1.69 -2.90 -7.60
CA ALA A 10 1.26 -2.26 -8.85
C ALA A 10 -0.03 -1.42 -8.64
N HIS A 11 -1.01 -1.95 -7.90
CA HIS A 11 -2.21 -1.19 -7.53
C HIS A 11 -1.91 0.02 -6.65
N ILE A 12 -1.03 -0.11 -5.65
CA ILE A 12 -0.66 1.02 -4.80
C ILE A 12 0.03 2.13 -5.63
N LYS A 13 0.95 1.76 -6.52
CA LYS A 13 1.69 2.71 -7.37
C LYS A 13 0.82 3.34 -8.47
N SER A 14 0.01 2.55 -9.19
CA SER A 14 -0.77 3.01 -10.34
C SER A 14 -2.13 3.58 -9.94
N ASN A 15 -2.93 2.85 -9.15
CA ASN A 15 -4.30 3.28 -8.81
C ASN A 15 -4.34 4.34 -7.70
N ARG A 16 -3.35 4.37 -6.80
CA ARG A 16 -3.27 5.38 -5.73
C ARG A 16 -2.30 6.52 -6.07
N ASN A 17 -1.68 6.50 -7.25
CA ASN A 17 -0.64 7.44 -7.70
C ASN A 17 0.47 7.64 -6.63
N PHE A 18 0.76 6.58 -5.87
CA PHE A 18 1.73 6.62 -4.77
C PHE A 18 3.15 6.61 -5.34
N LYS A 19 3.69 7.81 -5.57
CA LYS A 19 5.03 8.01 -6.16
C LYS A 19 6.10 8.31 -5.12
N ARG A 20 5.74 8.91 -3.98
CA ARG A 20 6.66 9.30 -2.89
C ARG A 20 5.95 9.27 -1.54
N PHE A 21 6.71 9.00 -0.48
CA PHE A 21 6.28 9.22 0.91
C PHE A 21 6.10 10.71 1.18
N THR A 22 5.08 11.06 1.96
CA THR A 22 4.76 12.46 2.27
C THR A 22 5.59 12.95 3.45
N HIS A 23 5.87 12.06 4.42
CA HIS A 23 6.70 12.34 5.57
C HIS A 23 8.15 11.85 5.41
N LYS A 24 9.08 12.56 6.08
CA LYS A 24 10.49 12.18 6.20
C LYS A 24 10.73 11.47 7.53
N GLY A 25 11.54 10.41 7.50
CA GLY A 25 11.85 9.55 8.65
C GLY A 25 11.27 8.15 8.50
N ILE A 26 12.04 7.14 8.93
CA ILE A 26 11.71 5.72 8.74
C ILE A 26 10.38 5.37 9.43
N GLU A 27 10.21 5.77 10.69
CA GLU A 27 8.99 5.50 11.47
C GLU A 27 7.72 6.05 10.80
N LYS A 28 7.80 7.26 10.23
CA LYS A 28 6.65 7.90 9.56
C LYS A 28 6.36 7.27 8.20
N ALA A 29 7.40 6.85 7.47
CA ALA A 29 7.25 6.14 6.21
C ALA A 29 6.64 4.74 6.42
N GLU A 30 7.04 4.04 7.48
CA GLU A 30 6.46 2.75 7.88
C GLU A 30 4.98 2.90 8.22
N LEU A 31 4.60 3.95 8.96
CA LEU A 31 3.21 4.21 9.31
C LEU A 31 2.35 4.55 8.07
N GLU A 32 2.85 5.39 7.16
CA GLU A 32 2.18 5.69 5.89
C GLU A 32 1.97 4.45 5.01
N PHE A 33 3.01 3.61 4.91
CA PHE A 33 2.96 2.37 4.15
C PHE A 33 2.00 1.36 4.78
N GLY A 34 2.05 1.20 6.10
CA GLY A 34 1.14 0.34 6.87
C GLY A 34 -0.32 0.75 6.69
N LEU A 35 -0.61 2.05 6.70
CA LEU A 35 -1.97 2.56 6.45
C LEU A 35 -2.45 2.26 5.03
N HIS A 36 -1.57 2.40 4.03
CA HIS A 36 -1.87 2.02 2.64
C HIS A 36 -2.13 0.52 2.48
N ALA A 37 -1.32 -0.32 3.11
CA ALA A 37 -1.48 -1.77 3.10
C ALA A 37 -2.78 -2.20 3.79
N LEU A 38 -3.12 -1.60 4.93
CA LEU A 38 -4.37 -1.82 5.64
C LEU A 38 -5.58 -1.44 4.78
N ALA A 39 -5.58 -0.25 4.19
CA ALA A 39 -6.66 0.19 3.31
C ALA A 39 -6.84 -0.76 2.11
N HIS A 40 -5.74 -1.23 1.51
CA HIS A 40 -5.79 -2.19 0.40
C HIS A 40 -6.39 -3.54 0.83
N ASN A 41 -5.97 -4.05 2.00
CA ASN A 41 -6.44 -5.33 2.53
C ASN A 41 -7.89 -5.28 2.98
N LEU A 42 -8.33 -4.16 3.59
CA LEU A 42 -9.74 -3.95 3.95
C LEU A 42 -10.63 -3.94 2.70
N ARG A 43 -10.21 -3.27 1.62
CA ARG A 43 -10.94 -3.27 0.35
C ARG A 43 -11.05 -4.67 -0.28
N LYS A 44 -10.04 -5.52 -0.10
CA LYS A 44 -10.08 -6.92 -0.52
C LYS A 44 -10.96 -7.80 0.38
N LYS A 45 -11.11 -7.46 1.66
CA LYS A 45 -11.94 -8.20 2.62
C LYS A 45 -13.42 -7.81 2.59
N SER A 46 -13.74 -6.59 2.18
CA SER A 46 -15.12 -6.10 2.06
C SER A 46 -15.78 -6.46 0.71
N ALA A 47 -15.08 -7.19 -0.16
CA ALA A 47 -15.51 -7.58 -1.50
C ALA A 47 -15.68 -9.10 -1.59
#